data_AF-A0A368FVS3-F1
#
_entry.id   AF-A0A368FVS3-F1
#
_cell.length_a   1.000
_cell.length_b   1.000
_cell.length_c   1.000
_cell.angle_alpha   90.00
_cell.angle_beta   90.00
_cell.angle_gamma   90.00
#
_symmetry.space_group_name_H-M   'P 1'
#
loop_
_entity.id
_entity.type
_entity.pdbx_description
1 polymer ?
#
loop_
_entity_poly.entity_id
_entity_poly.type
_entity_poly.pdbx_seq_one_letter_code
_entity_poly.pdbx_strand_id
1 'polypeptide(L)'
;MCSSASKTNHPEVSQKRKDIQVIRGWAITVVVLFHFFPSQFPNGYIGVDAFFVISGFLVAMILRKNDHLSASSIGIFYYRRMKRILPSYYLTLCSILTSTVLFLPLSYRQINMDSSRKAVLLISNFITNDDEQHYQKMLLGAEDLFVHTWSLCLEMQWYLIIPAIFVIQRLTTSWEKTFFAGIAGCSIVLYLRVDNTIAFYSVFTRLWQFLCGVAAFLAHDKRTPALSPREYRKSLQDGLEEKYSLGTPQNKTDKRAVDNGKWLHVAAIVIFIWEVMLSLIWFALPSHILRLATTVLTGAVVYIGSLQQIPLLGGGALAYLGDISYALYLFHWPVYVIVKPHSLEQPLGTFHTVKLFPRMKILSKYH
;
A
#
# COMPACT_ATOMS: atom_id res chain seq x y z
N MET A 1 -51.47 -14.03 -27.10
CA MET A 1 -50.58 -12.94 -27.56
C MET A 1 -49.61 -12.64 -26.43
N CYS A 2 -48.32 -12.87 -26.69
CA CYS A 2 -47.26 -12.95 -25.68
C CYS A 2 -46.95 -11.57 -25.07
N SER A 3 -46.89 -11.56 -23.73
CA SER A 3 -46.53 -10.43 -22.88
C SER A 3 -45.08 -9.98 -23.12
N SER A 4 -44.87 -8.67 -23.28
CA SER A 4 -43.56 -8.05 -23.39
C SER A 4 -42.81 -8.18 -22.06
N ALA A 5 -41.85 -9.11 -22.00
CA ALA A 5 -40.95 -9.24 -20.88
C ALA A 5 -40.08 -7.96 -20.75
N SER A 6 -40.36 -7.21 -19.68
CA SER A 6 -39.51 -6.15 -19.14
C SER A 6 -38.08 -6.67 -18.99
N LYS A 7 -37.13 -6.07 -19.72
CA LYS A 7 -35.70 -6.29 -19.51
C LYS A 7 -35.36 -5.75 -18.13
N THR A 8 -35.22 -6.63 -17.16
CA THR A 8 -34.68 -6.33 -15.85
C THR A 8 -33.24 -5.82 -16.02
N ASN A 9 -33.03 -4.53 -15.71
CA ASN A 9 -31.71 -3.94 -15.62
C ASN A 9 -30.96 -4.68 -14.50
N HIS A 10 -30.05 -5.58 -14.87
CA HIS A 10 -29.06 -6.09 -13.94
C HIS A 10 -28.22 -4.91 -13.43
N PRO A 11 -28.04 -4.74 -12.12
CA PRO A 11 -27.11 -3.74 -11.60
C PRO A 11 -25.71 -4.09 -12.15
N GLU A 12 -25.09 -3.16 -12.89
CA GLU A 12 -23.69 -3.27 -13.29
C GLU A 12 -22.86 -3.55 -12.03
N VAL A 13 -22.38 -4.80 -11.88
CA VAL A 13 -21.41 -5.16 -10.85
C VAL A 13 -20.21 -4.26 -11.11
N SER A 14 -19.90 -3.35 -10.17
CA SER A 14 -18.77 -2.42 -10.34
C SER A 14 -17.52 -3.25 -10.62
N GLN A 15 -17.03 -3.18 -11.85
CA GLN A 15 -15.97 -4.07 -12.31
C GLN A 15 -14.71 -3.76 -11.52
N LYS A 16 -14.21 -4.75 -10.78
CA LYS A 16 -12.99 -4.63 -9.97
C LYS A 16 -11.85 -4.14 -10.87
N ARG A 17 -11.16 -3.08 -10.45
CA ARG A 17 -9.98 -2.52 -11.13
C ARG A 17 -8.82 -3.53 -11.09
N LYS A 18 -8.75 -4.36 -12.14
CA LYS A 18 -7.77 -5.45 -12.24
C LYS A 18 -6.36 -4.95 -12.55
N ASP A 19 -6.26 -3.83 -13.27
CA ASP A 19 -5.05 -3.06 -13.47
C ASP A 19 -4.34 -2.74 -12.15
N ILE A 20 -5.09 -2.26 -11.15
CA ILE A 20 -4.55 -2.02 -9.80
C ILE A 20 -4.04 -3.32 -9.17
N GLN A 21 -4.69 -4.46 -9.40
CA GLN A 21 -4.21 -5.74 -8.85
C GLN A 21 -2.91 -6.18 -9.52
N VAL A 22 -2.74 -6.00 -10.83
CA VAL A 22 -1.48 -6.34 -11.49
C VAL A 22 -0.32 -5.51 -10.97
N ILE A 23 -0.50 -4.20 -10.78
CA ILE A 23 0.52 -3.33 -10.20
C ILE A 23 0.85 -3.78 -8.76
N ARG A 24 -0.17 -4.05 -7.93
CA ARG A 24 0.04 -4.59 -6.57
C ARG A 24 0.77 -5.93 -6.58
N GLY A 25 0.44 -6.79 -7.54
CA GLY A 25 1.06 -8.10 -7.73
C GLY A 25 2.53 -8.00 -8.04
N TRP A 26 2.90 -7.13 -8.98
CA TRP A 26 4.30 -6.86 -9.28
C TRP A 26 5.03 -6.25 -8.10
N ALA A 27 4.42 -5.24 -7.45
CA ALA A 27 4.98 -4.57 -6.28
C ALA A 27 5.31 -5.55 -5.15
N ILE A 28 4.40 -6.48 -4.81
CA ILE A 28 4.70 -7.48 -3.78
C ILE A 28 5.77 -8.48 -4.24
N THR A 29 5.78 -8.89 -5.52
CA THR A 29 6.79 -9.79 -6.06
C THR A 29 8.20 -9.21 -5.88
N VAL A 30 8.43 -7.95 -6.28
CA VAL A 30 9.76 -7.34 -6.19
C VAL A 30 10.17 -7.07 -4.75
N VAL A 31 9.23 -6.76 -3.85
CA VAL A 31 9.50 -6.63 -2.41
C VAL A 31 9.94 -7.97 -1.82
N VAL A 32 9.27 -9.07 -2.16
CA VAL A 32 9.68 -10.41 -1.71
C VAL A 32 11.06 -10.77 -2.28
N LEU A 33 11.29 -10.53 -3.57
CA LEU A 33 12.58 -10.78 -4.21
C LEU A 33 13.72 -9.97 -3.57
N PHE A 34 13.49 -8.71 -3.22
CA PHE A 34 14.46 -7.87 -2.51
C PHE A 34 14.88 -8.46 -1.17
N HIS A 35 13.93 -8.98 -0.37
CA HIS A 35 14.26 -9.54 0.94
C HIS A 35 14.94 -10.91 0.83
N PHE A 36 14.51 -11.77 -0.10
CA PHE A 36 15.08 -13.12 -0.25
C PHE A 36 16.41 -13.13 -1.02
N PHE A 37 16.58 -12.22 -1.98
CA PHE A 37 17.71 -12.17 -2.91
C PHE A 37 18.21 -10.71 -3.09
N PRO A 38 18.67 -10.05 -2.02
CA PRO A 38 19.01 -8.62 -2.04
C PRO A 38 20.15 -8.26 -3.00
N SER A 39 21.08 -9.20 -3.26
CA SER A 39 22.17 -9.00 -4.23
C SER A 39 21.69 -9.03 -5.68
N GLN A 40 20.63 -9.79 -5.99
CA GLN A 40 20.09 -9.94 -7.34
C GLN A 40 19.01 -8.89 -7.64
N PHE A 41 18.25 -8.48 -6.61
CA PHE A 41 17.14 -7.54 -6.73
C PHE A 41 17.28 -6.36 -5.76
N PRO A 42 18.40 -5.60 -5.80
CA PRO A 42 18.67 -4.52 -4.83
C PRO A 42 17.64 -3.38 -4.88
N ASN A 43 16.91 -3.27 -5.99
CA ASN A 43 15.94 -2.21 -6.26
C ASN A 43 14.49 -2.61 -5.92
N GLY A 44 14.23 -3.84 -5.46
CA GLY A 44 12.86 -4.33 -5.25
C GLY A 44 12.09 -3.68 -4.10
N TYR A 45 12.78 -2.94 -3.21
CA TYR A 45 12.14 -2.15 -2.15
C TYR A 45 11.14 -1.10 -2.67
N ILE A 46 11.24 -0.71 -3.95
CA ILE A 46 10.34 0.28 -4.56
C ILE A 46 8.91 -0.22 -4.76
N GLY A 47 8.65 -1.52 -4.62
CA GLY A 47 7.28 -2.01 -4.58
C GLY A 47 6.47 -1.39 -3.43
N VAL A 48 7.13 -1.03 -2.31
CA VAL A 48 6.46 -0.29 -1.21
C VAL A 48 6.02 1.11 -1.67
N ASP A 49 6.81 1.78 -2.51
CA ASP A 49 6.48 3.09 -3.06
C ASP A 49 5.22 3.00 -3.96
N ALA A 50 5.14 1.97 -4.79
CA ALA A 50 3.95 1.70 -5.61
C ALA A 50 2.70 1.45 -4.74
N PHE A 51 2.83 0.73 -3.62
CA PHE A 51 1.72 0.56 -2.67
C PHE A 51 1.22 1.89 -2.10
N PHE A 52 2.11 2.82 -1.76
CA PHE A 52 1.71 4.14 -1.24
C PHE A 52 0.94 4.95 -2.27
N VAL A 53 1.36 4.95 -3.53
CA VAL A 53 0.63 5.59 -4.64
C VAL A 53 -0.77 4.99 -4.80
N ILE A 54 -0.87 3.67 -4.83
CA ILE A 54 -2.15 2.96 -4.96
C ILE A 54 -3.07 3.28 -3.77
N SER A 55 -2.51 3.30 -2.56
CA SER A 55 -3.25 3.64 -1.33
C SER A 55 -3.83 5.05 -1.41
N GLY A 56 -3.02 6.03 -1.83
CA GLY A 56 -3.46 7.41 -2.06
C GLY A 56 -4.60 7.52 -3.07
N PHE A 57 -4.48 6.86 -4.22
CA PHE A 57 -5.53 6.84 -5.25
C PHE A 57 -6.84 6.25 -4.72
N LEU A 58 -6.78 5.09 -4.06
CA LEU A 58 -7.97 4.41 -3.53
C LEU A 58 -8.63 5.19 -2.40
N VAL A 59 -7.85 5.89 -1.56
CA VAL A 59 -8.42 6.72 -0.50
C VAL A 59 -9.08 7.96 -1.06
N ALA A 60 -8.44 8.66 -2.01
CA ALA A 60 -9.03 9.80 -2.70
C ALA A 60 -10.37 9.41 -3.35
N MET A 61 -10.42 8.28 -4.05
CA MET A 61 -11.64 7.75 -4.67
C MET A 61 -12.78 7.53 -3.66
N ILE A 62 -12.48 7.11 -2.44
CA ILE A 62 -13.50 6.91 -1.40
C ILE A 62 -13.94 8.24 -0.78
N LEU A 63 -13.00 9.11 -0.40
CA LEU A 63 -13.31 10.38 0.27
C LEU A 63 -13.97 11.41 -0.66
N ARG A 64 -13.72 11.31 -1.96
CA ARG A 64 -14.42 12.08 -3.01
C ARG A 64 -15.73 11.46 -3.47
N LYS A 65 -16.19 10.35 -2.88
CA LYS A 65 -17.51 9.79 -3.20
C LYS A 65 -18.63 10.76 -2.79
N ASN A 66 -18.46 11.49 -1.70
CA ASN A 66 -19.41 12.46 -1.17
C ASN A 66 -18.74 13.84 -1.03
N ASP A 67 -19.42 14.90 -1.50
CA ASP A 67 -18.95 16.29 -1.38
C ASP A 67 -19.02 16.81 0.06
N HIS A 68 -19.85 16.18 0.89
CA HIS A 68 -19.92 16.42 2.33
C HIS A 68 -19.20 15.31 3.10
N LEU A 69 -18.09 15.65 3.77
CA LEU A 69 -17.40 14.76 4.70
C LEU A 69 -17.96 14.96 6.11
N SER A 70 -19.10 14.33 6.39
CA SER A 70 -19.67 14.29 7.73
C SER A 70 -18.83 13.41 8.68
N ALA A 71 -18.95 13.63 9.99
CA ALA A 71 -18.31 12.78 11.01
C ALA A 71 -18.68 11.29 10.84
N SER A 72 -19.94 11.00 10.48
CA SER A 72 -20.40 9.63 10.18
C SER A 72 -19.68 9.04 8.96
N SER A 73 -19.52 9.80 7.87
CA SER A 73 -18.81 9.33 6.68
C SER A 73 -17.34 9.01 6.95
N ILE A 74 -16.67 9.83 7.78
CA ILE A 74 -15.29 9.62 8.23
C ILE A 74 -15.21 8.40 9.15
N GLY A 75 -16.16 8.23 10.07
CA GLY A 75 -16.26 7.05 10.92
C GLY A 75 -16.43 5.75 10.11
N ILE A 76 -17.28 5.76 9.08
CA ILE A 76 -17.46 4.63 8.16
C ILE A 76 -16.16 4.36 7.38
N PHE A 77 -15.44 5.41 6.96
CA PHE A 77 -14.14 5.26 6.32
C PHE A 77 -13.15 4.54 7.24
N TYR A 78 -12.97 5.01 8.48
CA TYR A 78 -12.06 4.37 9.44
C TYR A 78 -12.48 2.93 9.75
N TYR A 79 -13.76 2.68 10.02
CA TYR A 79 -14.28 1.34 10.28
C TYR A 79 -13.95 0.36 9.14
N ARG A 80 -14.19 0.75 7.89
CA ARG A 80 -13.91 -0.12 6.72
C ARG A 80 -12.43 -0.41 6.55
N ARG A 81 -11.56 0.56 6.83
CA ARG A 81 -10.09 0.38 6.76
C ARG A 81 -9.59 -0.51 7.88
N MET A 82 -10.01 -0.24 9.12
CA MET A 82 -9.65 -1.06 10.28
C MET A 82 -10.13 -2.51 10.12
N LYS A 83 -11.39 -2.74 9.74
CA LYS A 83 -11.95 -4.10 9.50
C LYS A 83 -11.20 -4.88 8.41
N ARG A 84 -10.60 -4.19 7.44
CA ARG A 84 -9.84 -4.80 6.35
C ARG A 84 -8.41 -5.17 6.76
N ILE A 85 -7.78 -4.37 7.62
CA ILE A 85 -6.31 -4.40 7.85
C ILE A 85 -5.97 -5.01 9.21
N LEU A 86 -6.61 -4.53 10.28
CA LEU A 86 -6.22 -4.88 11.65
C LEU A 86 -6.38 -6.37 11.97
N PRO A 87 -7.42 -7.09 11.54
CA PRO A 87 -7.57 -8.51 11.91
C PRO A 87 -6.38 -9.37 11.46
N SER A 88 -6.01 -9.28 10.19
CA SER A 88 -4.88 -10.03 9.64
C SER A 88 -3.53 -9.49 10.11
N TYR A 89 -3.41 -8.19 10.37
CA TYR A 89 -2.21 -7.60 10.98
C TYR A 89 -1.95 -8.17 12.37
N TYR A 90 -2.90 -8.03 13.30
CA TYR A 90 -2.74 -8.51 14.67
C TYR A 90 -2.64 -10.03 14.75
N LEU A 91 -3.34 -10.77 13.89
CA LEU A 91 -3.15 -12.22 13.78
C LEU A 91 -1.70 -12.58 13.43
N THR A 92 -1.10 -11.84 12.51
CA THR A 92 0.31 -12.03 12.14
C THR A 92 1.22 -11.68 13.32
N LEU A 93 1.00 -10.55 14.01
CA LEU A 93 1.81 -10.18 15.18
C LEU A 93 1.76 -11.25 16.29
N CYS A 94 0.56 -11.77 16.58
CA CYS A 94 0.38 -12.86 17.55
C CYS A 94 1.10 -14.13 17.11
N SER A 95 1.07 -14.45 15.81
CA SER A 95 1.76 -15.61 15.24
C SER A 95 3.27 -15.47 15.35
N ILE A 96 3.82 -14.28 15.08
CA ILE A 96 5.25 -13.97 15.23
C ILE A 96 5.68 -14.08 16.69
N LEU A 97 4.94 -13.47 17.62
CA LEU A 97 5.24 -13.54 19.06
C LEU A 97 5.22 -14.98 19.56
N THR A 98 4.19 -15.73 19.21
CA THR A 98 4.07 -17.15 19.56
C THR A 98 5.25 -17.94 19.01
N SER A 99 5.61 -17.70 17.75
CA SER A 99 6.74 -18.40 17.12
C SER A 99 8.07 -18.05 17.77
N THR A 100 8.25 -16.79 18.16
CA THR A 100 9.45 -16.31 18.85
C THR A 100 9.62 -16.98 20.22
N VAL A 101 8.53 -17.20 20.95
CA VAL A 101 8.57 -17.85 22.26
C VAL A 101 8.71 -19.36 22.14
N LEU A 102 8.03 -20.00 21.19
CA LEU A 102 7.96 -21.47 21.11
C LEU A 102 9.09 -22.10 20.28
N PHE A 103 9.57 -21.44 19.24
CA PHE A 103 10.46 -22.07 18.24
C PHE A 103 11.81 -21.39 18.05
N LEU A 104 11.99 -20.13 18.46
CA LEU A 104 13.24 -19.38 18.23
C LEU A 104 14.19 -19.36 19.46
N PRO A 105 15.51 -19.24 19.25
CA PRO A 105 16.50 -19.12 20.32
C PRO A 105 16.26 -17.92 21.25
N LEU A 106 16.75 -18.00 22.49
CA LEU A 106 16.60 -16.95 23.50
C LEU A 106 17.16 -15.58 23.04
N SER A 107 18.19 -15.57 22.19
CA SER A 107 18.78 -14.35 21.63
C SER A 107 17.77 -13.52 20.81
N TYR A 108 16.78 -14.16 20.18
CA TYR A 108 15.76 -13.48 19.39
C TYR A 108 14.68 -12.81 20.25
N ARG A 109 14.53 -13.20 21.53
CA ARG A 109 13.36 -12.80 22.32
C ARG A 109 13.34 -11.32 22.66
N GLN A 110 14.44 -10.76 23.13
CA GLN A 110 14.47 -9.37 23.61
C GLN A 110 14.18 -8.38 22.49
N ILE A 111 14.89 -8.49 21.37
CA ILE A 111 14.71 -7.61 20.20
C ILE A 111 13.28 -7.68 19.67
N ASN A 112 12.72 -8.88 19.53
CA ASN A 112 11.36 -9.07 19.03
C ASN A 112 10.29 -8.61 20.04
N MET A 113 10.54 -8.72 21.35
CA MET A 113 9.63 -8.18 22.37
C MET A 113 9.56 -6.66 22.28
N ASP A 114 10.71 -5.99 22.15
CA ASP A 114 10.78 -4.53 22.04
C ASP A 114 10.16 -4.03 20.72
N SER A 115 10.46 -4.67 19.59
CA SER A 115 9.86 -4.32 18.30
C SER A 115 8.36 -4.63 18.24
N SER A 116 7.90 -5.71 18.89
CA SER A 116 6.47 -6.03 18.95
C SER A 116 5.64 -4.96 19.65
N ARG A 117 6.17 -4.32 20.71
CA ARG A 117 5.48 -3.22 21.42
C ARG A 117 5.21 -2.06 20.47
N LYS A 118 6.20 -1.67 19.67
CA LYS A 118 6.05 -0.63 18.64
C LYS A 118 5.08 -1.05 17.53
N ALA A 119 5.15 -2.31 17.08
CA ALA A 119 4.27 -2.83 16.04
C ALA A 119 2.80 -2.89 16.49
N VAL A 120 2.53 -3.31 17.73
CA VAL A 120 1.17 -3.35 18.32
C VAL A 120 0.56 -1.95 18.39
N LEU A 121 1.38 -0.96 18.77
CA LEU A 121 1.01 0.45 18.85
C LEU A 121 0.97 1.17 17.49
N LEU A 122 1.28 0.48 16.38
CA LEU A 122 1.34 1.05 15.02
C LEU A 122 2.34 2.21 14.88
N ILE A 123 3.47 2.11 15.58
CA ILE A 123 4.55 3.11 15.63
C ILE A 123 5.92 2.49 15.34
N SER A 124 6.00 1.35 14.64
CA SER A 124 7.28 0.71 14.32
C SER A 124 8.13 1.52 13.33
N ASN A 125 7.58 2.56 12.72
CA ASN A 125 8.33 3.55 11.96
C ASN A 125 9.02 4.61 12.85
N PHE A 126 8.77 4.67 14.16
CA PHE A 126 9.53 5.54 15.07
C PHE A 126 10.80 4.83 15.53
N ILE A 127 11.91 5.16 14.86
CA ILE A 127 13.24 4.69 15.23
C ILE A 127 13.80 5.55 16.36
N THR A 128 14.42 4.90 17.35
CA THR A 128 14.88 5.52 18.59
C THR A 128 16.38 5.42 18.82
N ASN A 129 17.14 4.64 18.03
CA ASN A 129 18.57 4.37 18.28
C ASN A 129 19.46 4.49 17.02
N ASP A 130 20.73 4.86 17.24
CA ASP A 130 21.80 5.20 16.28
C ASP A 130 21.90 4.35 14.99
N ASP A 131 22.18 5.07 13.91
CA ASP A 131 21.68 4.86 12.55
C ASP A 131 22.33 3.74 11.70
N GLU A 132 23.45 3.15 12.11
CA GLU A 132 24.21 2.25 11.22
C GLU A 132 24.08 0.76 11.57
N GLN A 133 24.02 0.44 12.88
CA GLN A 133 23.89 -0.94 13.32
C GLN A 133 22.48 -1.52 13.10
N HIS A 134 21.42 -0.70 13.15
CA HIS A 134 20.05 -1.19 13.03
C HIS A 134 19.71 -1.62 11.59
N TYR A 135 20.14 -0.85 10.58
CA TYR A 135 19.93 -1.21 9.17
C TYR A 135 20.79 -2.40 8.72
N GLN A 136 22.04 -2.48 9.16
CA GLN A 136 22.91 -3.64 8.89
C GLN A 136 22.41 -4.91 9.61
N LYS A 137 21.93 -4.80 10.87
CA LYS A 137 21.27 -5.93 11.57
C LYS A 137 19.96 -6.35 10.89
N MET A 138 19.21 -5.40 10.33
CA MET A 138 17.97 -5.65 9.57
C MET A 138 18.21 -6.44 8.29
N LEU A 139 19.24 -6.11 7.50
CA LEU A 139 19.52 -6.80 6.23
C LEU A 139 20.38 -8.06 6.38
N LEU A 140 21.42 -8.02 7.22
CA LEU A 140 22.39 -9.12 7.33
C LEU A 140 22.01 -10.12 8.44
N GLY A 141 21.61 -9.63 9.61
CA GLY A 141 21.27 -10.49 10.77
C GLY A 141 19.89 -11.13 10.70
N ALA A 142 18.90 -10.43 10.12
CA ALA A 142 17.50 -10.88 10.05
C ALA A 142 16.95 -11.35 11.42
N GLU A 143 17.33 -10.72 12.53
CA GLU A 143 16.94 -11.17 13.87
C GLU A 143 15.59 -10.58 14.34
N ASP A 144 15.18 -9.43 13.77
CA ASP A 144 13.92 -8.75 14.10
C ASP A 144 12.81 -9.13 13.11
N LEU A 145 11.83 -9.91 13.58
CA LEU A 145 10.69 -10.37 12.78
C LEU A 145 9.63 -9.28 12.57
N PHE A 146 9.67 -8.17 13.32
CA PHE A 146 8.69 -7.09 13.24
C PHE A 146 9.12 -5.94 12.35
N VAL A 147 10.36 -5.93 11.86
CA VAL A 147 10.91 -4.76 11.17
C VAL A 147 10.07 -4.34 9.95
N HIS A 148 9.61 -5.28 9.12
CA HIS A 148 8.77 -5.03 7.94
C HIS A 148 7.44 -4.29 8.23
N THR A 149 6.99 -4.21 9.49
CA THR A 149 5.75 -3.53 9.88
C THR A 149 5.81 -2.00 9.75
N TRP A 150 7.01 -1.42 9.59
CA TRP A 150 7.21 0.04 9.51
C TRP A 150 6.37 0.69 8.41
N SER A 151 6.31 0.07 7.22
CA SER A 151 5.61 0.65 6.06
C SER A 151 4.09 0.60 6.22
N LEU A 152 3.57 -0.40 6.94
CA LEU A 152 2.15 -0.49 7.27
C LEU A 152 1.78 0.54 8.33
N CYS A 153 2.66 0.83 9.29
CA CYS A 153 2.46 1.92 10.25
C CYS A 153 2.37 3.27 9.54
N LEU A 154 3.23 3.52 8.54
CA LEU A 154 3.11 4.70 7.67
C LEU A 154 1.76 4.77 6.96
N GLU A 155 1.29 3.65 6.41
CA GLU A 155 -0.01 3.60 5.74
C GLU A 155 -1.18 3.85 6.70
N MET A 156 -1.11 3.31 7.93
CA MET A 156 -2.11 3.56 8.98
C MET A 156 -2.13 5.02 9.43
N GLN A 157 -0.96 5.65 9.57
CA GLN A 157 -0.84 7.08 9.86
C GLN A 157 -1.40 7.92 8.71
N TRP A 158 -1.11 7.55 7.46
CA TRP A 158 -1.73 8.18 6.28
C TRP A 158 -3.26 8.10 6.35
N TYR A 159 -3.82 6.93 6.65
CA TYR A 159 -5.27 6.77 6.77
C TYR A 159 -5.86 7.64 7.87
N LEU A 160 -5.18 7.81 8.99
CA LEU A 160 -5.63 8.69 10.08
C LEU A 160 -5.63 10.17 9.67
N ILE A 161 -4.62 10.61 8.92
CA ILE A 161 -4.39 12.04 8.63
C ILE A 161 -5.22 12.52 7.43
N ILE A 162 -5.39 11.70 6.40
CA ILE A 162 -5.95 12.15 5.11
C ILE A 162 -7.40 12.67 5.16
N PRO A 163 -8.35 12.13 5.96
CA PRO A 163 -9.68 12.72 6.05
C PRO A 163 -9.63 14.15 6.61
N ALA A 164 -8.76 14.42 7.58
CA ALA A 164 -8.55 15.76 8.12
C ALA A 164 -7.97 16.70 7.06
N ILE A 165 -7.00 16.25 6.25
CA ILE A 165 -6.47 17.04 5.13
C ILE A 165 -7.58 17.41 4.13
N PHE A 166 -8.47 16.48 3.76
CA PHE A 166 -9.60 16.78 2.88
C PHE A 166 -10.59 17.77 3.52
N VAL A 167 -10.88 17.66 4.81
CA VAL A 167 -11.74 18.61 5.51
C VAL A 167 -11.10 20.00 5.52
N ILE A 168 -9.81 20.10 5.84
CA ILE A 168 -9.05 21.37 5.79
C ILE A 168 -9.09 21.96 4.39
N GLN A 169 -8.86 21.15 3.35
CA GLN A 169 -8.96 21.60 1.95
C GLN A 169 -10.33 22.22 1.68
N ARG A 170 -11.43 21.53 2.00
CA ARG A 170 -12.80 22.01 1.76
C ARG A 170 -13.16 23.25 2.57
N LEU A 171 -12.53 23.46 3.73
CA LEU A 171 -12.73 24.66 4.55
C LEU A 171 -11.90 25.87 4.11
N THR A 172 -10.81 25.65 3.37
CA THR A 172 -9.81 26.68 3.06
C THR A 172 -9.83 27.12 1.60
N THR A 173 -9.99 26.21 0.64
CA THR A 173 -9.88 26.53 -0.79
C THR A 173 -10.68 25.59 -1.68
N SER A 174 -11.24 26.11 -2.77
CA SER A 174 -11.80 25.29 -3.86
C SER A 174 -10.73 24.77 -4.84
N TRP A 175 -9.47 25.22 -4.70
CA TRP A 175 -8.34 24.88 -5.58
C TRP A 175 -7.71 23.55 -5.15
N GLU A 176 -8.52 22.49 -5.17
CA GLU A 176 -8.17 21.18 -4.62
C GLU A 176 -6.85 20.61 -5.17
N LYS A 177 -6.66 20.68 -6.50
CA LYS A 177 -5.44 20.18 -7.17
C LYS A 177 -4.20 20.93 -6.68
N THR A 178 -4.27 22.25 -6.63
CA THR A 178 -3.16 23.11 -6.18
C THR A 178 -2.86 22.89 -4.70
N PHE A 179 -3.89 22.71 -3.87
CA PHE A 179 -3.74 22.42 -2.44
C PHE A 179 -2.94 21.13 -2.20
N PHE A 180 -3.35 20.02 -2.82
CA PHE A 180 -2.65 18.74 -2.66
C PHE A 180 -1.27 18.75 -3.32
N ALA A 181 -1.09 19.44 -4.45
CA ALA A 181 0.23 19.63 -5.07
C ALA A 181 1.18 20.42 -4.15
N GLY A 182 0.68 21.44 -3.44
CA GLY A 182 1.46 22.19 -2.47
C GLY A 182 1.96 21.32 -1.31
N ILE A 183 1.08 20.48 -0.74
CA ILE A 183 1.47 19.54 0.33
C ILE A 183 2.49 18.52 -0.18
N ALA A 184 2.29 17.99 -1.40
CA ALA A 184 3.25 17.07 -2.01
C ALA A 184 4.61 17.73 -2.23
N GLY A 185 4.62 18.99 -2.70
CA GLY A 185 5.81 19.82 -2.86
C GLY A 185 6.56 20.04 -1.54
N CYS A 186 5.85 20.38 -0.47
CA CYS A 186 6.46 20.50 0.86
C CYS A 186 7.04 19.16 1.34
N SER A 187 6.32 18.06 1.14
CA SER A 187 6.75 16.72 1.55
C SER A 187 8.01 16.25 0.81
N ILE A 188 8.10 16.48 -0.51
CA ILE A 188 9.29 16.11 -1.29
C ILE A 188 10.49 17.01 -0.94
N VAL A 189 10.27 18.30 -0.67
CA VAL A 189 11.35 19.18 -0.20
C VAL A 189 11.87 18.71 1.16
N LEU A 190 10.98 18.36 2.10
CA LEU A 190 11.38 17.79 3.39
C LEU A 190 12.18 16.49 3.21
N TYR A 191 11.70 15.58 2.36
CA TYR A 191 12.38 14.32 2.03
C TYR A 191 13.83 14.52 1.56
N LEU A 192 14.09 15.57 0.78
CA LEU A 192 15.41 15.87 0.23
C LEU A 192 16.32 16.65 1.18
N ARG A 193 15.79 17.16 2.31
CA ARG A 193 16.52 18.07 3.22
C ARG A 193 16.85 17.47 4.57
N VAL A 194 16.12 16.45 5.01
CA VAL A 194 16.39 15.76 6.28
C VAL A 194 17.37 14.60 6.06
N ASP A 195 17.87 14.02 7.15
CA ASP A 195 18.71 12.83 7.09
C ASP A 195 17.97 11.62 6.48
N ASN A 196 18.74 10.66 5.97
CA ASN A 196 18.18 9.50 5.26
C ASN A 196 17.25 8.65 6.13
N THR A 197 17.48 8.57 7.45
CA THR A 197 16.64 7.79 8.37
C THR A 197 15.28 8.45 8.52
N ILE A 198 15.22 9.74 8.85
CA ILE A 198 13.97 10.49 8.95
C ILE A 198 13.26 10.50 7.60
N ALA A 199 13.99 10.72 6.50
CA ALA A 199 13.45 10.71 5.14
C ALA A 199 12.80 9.36 4.78
N PHE A 200 13.29 8.25 5.33
CA PHE A 200 12.76 6.91 5.08
C PHE A 200 11.54 6.60 5.96
N TYR A 201 11.60 6.93 7.25
CA TYR A 201 10.66 6.46 8.28
C TYR A 201 9.55 7.45 8.66
N SER A 202 9.68 8.73 8.32
CA SER A 202 8.67 9.74 8.65
C SER A 202 7.55 9.80 7.63
N VAL A 203 6.30 9.68 8.10
CA VAL A 203 5.12 9.84 7.23
C VAL A 203 5.11 11.16 6.49
N PHE A 204 5.53 12.26 7.13
CA PHE A 204 5.52 13.60 6.55
C PHE A 204 6.47 13.74 5.36
N THR A 205 7.63 13.09 5.41
CA THR A 205 8.60 13.06 4.31
C THR A 205 8.17 12.12 3.18
N ARG A 206 7.19 11.23 3.42
CA ARG A 206 6.71 10.23 2.47
C ARG A 206 5.32 10.54 1.90
N LEU A 207 4.65 11.58 2.42
CA LEU A 207 3.32 12.01 1.98
C LEU A 207 3.24 12.24 0.47
N TRP A 208 4.29 12.75 -0.18
CA TRP A 208 4.31 13.03 -1.61
C TRP A 208 3.97 11.79 -2.47
N GLN A 209 4.25 10.57 -1.99
CA GLN A 209 3.95 9.33 -2.71
C GLN A 209 2.47 8.99 -2.68
N PHE A 210 1.86 9.07 -1.49
CA PHE A 210 0.41 8.95 -1.36
C PHE A 210 -0.31 10.05 -2.14
N LEU A 211 0.21 11.28 -2.07
CA LEU A 211 -0.36 12.43 -2.76
C LEU A 211 -0.23 12.34 -4.28
N CYS A 212 0.78 11.66 -4.82
CA CYS A 212 0.83 11.33 -6.25
C CYS A 212 -0.38 10.48 -6.68
N GLY A 213 -0.78 9.52 -5.84
CA GLY A 213 -2.02 8.75 -6.03
C GLY A 213 -3.29 9.61 -5.96
N VAL A 214 -3.34 10.54 -4.99
CA VAL A 214 -4.44 11.52 -4.90
C VAL A 214 -4.51 12.38 -6.16
N ALA A 215 -3.36 12.87 -6.64
CA ALA A 215 -3.27 13.67 -7.86
C ALA A 215 -3.72 12.89 -9.10
N ALA A 216 -3.32 11.62 -9.23
CA ALA A 216 -3.78 10.73 -10.29
C ALA A 216 -5.32 10.57 -10.29
N PHE A 217 -5.94 10.45 -9.11
CA PHE A 217 -7.39 10.41 -9.00
C PHE A 217 -8.04 11.75 -9.40
N LEU A 218 -7.55 12.87 -8.88
CA LEU A 218 -8.11 14.21 -9.16
C LEU A 218 -7.90 14.67 -10.61
N ALA A 219 -6.89 14.16 -11.30
CA ALA A 219 -6.70 14.38 -12.72
C ALA A 219 -7.79 13.70 -13.57
N HIS A 220 -8.34 12.59 -13.08
CA HIS A 220 -9.40 11.83 -13.73
C HIS A 220 -10.80 12.32 -13.36
N ASP A 221 -11.04 12.66 -12.10
CA ASP A 221 -12.36 13.04 -11.58
C ASP A 221 -12.89 14.31 -12.27
N LYS A 222 -13.76 14.12 -13.27
CA LYS A 222 -14.42 15.21 -14.03
C LYS A 222 -15.64 15.80 -13.31
N ARG A 223 -15.91 15.38 -12.07
CA ARG A 223 -16.97 15.98 -11.25
C ARG A 223 -16.71 17.47 -11.05
N THR A 224 -17.76 18.21 -10.73
CA THR A 224 -17.64 19.62 -10.35
C THR A 224 -16.53 19.78 -9.30
N PRO A 225 -15.78 20.90 -9.32
CA PRO A 225 -14.79 21.20 -8.29
C PRO A 225 -15.39 21.00 -6.89
N ALA A 226 -14.55 20.65 -5.91
CA ALA A 226 -14.99 20.63 -4.51
C ALA A 226 -15.78 21.91 -4.19
N LEU A 227 -16.86 21.76 -3.43
CA LEU A 227 -17.69 22.88 -2.96
C LEU A 227 -16.80 24.04 -2.48
N SER A 228 -17.19 25.28 -2.80
CA SER A 228 -16.47 26.42 -2.26
C SER A 228 -16.49 26.39 -0.73
N PRO A 229 -15.50 26.96 -0.04
CA PRO A 229 -15.47 27.00 1.42
C PRO A 229 -16.74 27.56 2.07
N ARG A 230 -17.44 28.48 1.38
CA ARG A 230 -18.72 29.03 1.82
C ARG A 230 -19.85 28.01 1.71
N GLU A 231 -19.96 27.34 0.56
CA GLU A 231 -20.96 26.28 0.32
C GLU A 231 -20.73 25.08 1.24
N TYR A 232 -19.48 24.69 1.46
CA TYR A 232 -19.13 23.61 2.37
C TYR A 232 -19.51 23.96 3.83
N ARG A 233 -19.20 25.18 4.31
CA ARG A 233 -19.65 25.63 5.64
C ARG A 233 -21.16 25.67 5.76
N LYS A 234 -21.85 26.20 4.76
CA LYS A 234 -23.31 26.24 4.72
C LYS A 234 -23.89 24.81 4.80
N SER A 235 -23.32 23.87 4.05
CA SER A 235 -23.77 22.47 4.10
C SER A 235 -23.53 21.76 5.44
N LEU A 236 -22.52 22.18 6.21
CA LEU A 236 -22.31 21.66 7.57
C LEU A 236 -23.35 22.21 8.55
N GLN A 237 -23.84 23.43 8.32
CA GLN A 237 -24.90 24.06 9.11
C GLN A 237 -26.27 23.50 8.73
N ASP A 238 -26.56 23.42 7.43
CA ASP A 238 -27.80 22.89 6.87
C ASP A 238 -27.92 21.36 7.10
N GLY A 239 -26.79 20.66 7.28
CA GLY A 239 -26.73 19.21 7.51
C GLY A 239 -27.25 18.71 8.87
N LEU A 240 -27.83 19.59 9.70
CA LEU A 240 -28.70 19.21 10.83
C LEU A 240 -30.17 19.04 10.42
N GLU A 241 -30.54 19.45 9.20
CA GLU A 241 -31.85 19.21 8.61
C GLU A 241 -31.73 18.26 7.41
N GLU A 242 -32.48 17.16 7.47
CA GLU A 242 -32.31 15.96 6.67
C GLU A 242 -32.81 16.08 5.21
N LYS A 243 -32.00 15.69 4.20
CA LYS A 243 -32.39 14.71 3.16
C LYS A 243 -31.27 14.43 2.16
N TYR A 244 -30.93 13.15 2.09
CA TYR A 244 -30.10 12.54 1.04
C TYR A 244 -30.74 12.75 -0.34
N SER A 245 -30.16 13.64 -1.14
CA SER A 245 -30.21 13.50 -2.59
C SER A 245 -29.06 12.59 -3.00
N LEU A 246 -29.35 11.30 -3.18
CA LEU A 246 -28.48 10.39 -3.91
C LEU A 246 -28.40 10.89 -5.35
N GLY A 247 -27.39 11.72 -5.63
CA GLY A 247 -27.00 12.04 -6.98
C GLY A 247 -26.70 10.73 -7.71
N THR A 248 -27.54 10.38 -8.67
CA THR A 248 -27.31 9.27 -9.57
C THR A 248 -26.00 9.53 -10.33
N PRO A 249 -25.12 8.53 -10.49
CA PRO A 249 -23.95 8.69 -11.34
C PRO A 249 -24.45 8.99 -12.75
N GLN A 250 -24.23 10.21 -13.21
CA GLN A 250 -24.58 10.60 -14.56
C GLN A 250 -23.53 9.99 -15.49
N ASN A 251 -23.79 8.76 -15.90
CA ASN A 251 -22.99 7.99 -16.84
C ASN A 251 -23.18 8.59 -18.25
N LYS A 252 -22.64 9.79 -18.47
CA LYS A 252 -22.46 10.32 -19.82
C LYS A 252 -21.28 9.59 -20.43
N THR A 253 -21.57 8.46 -21.07
CA THR A 253 -20.67 7.80 -22.00
C THR A 253 -20.46 8.76 -23.18
N ASP A 254 -19.41 9.55 -23.09
CA ASP A 254 -18.99 10.46 -24.13
C ASP A 254 -18.50 9.62 -25.32
N LYS A 255 -19.37 9.44 -26.32
CA LYS A 255 -19.13 8.60 -27.53
C LYS A 255 -18.02 9.14 -28.45
N ARG A 256 -17.25 10.15 -28.04
CA ARG A 256 -16.10 10.72 -28.79
C ARG A 256 -14.73 10.12 -28.44
N ALA A 257 -14.63 9.15 -27.52
CA ALA A 257 -13.35 8.64 -27.02
C ALA A 257 -12.81 7.34 -27.68
N VAL A 258 -13.35 6.91 -28.82
CA VAL A 258 -13.05 5.56 -29.36
C VAL A 258 -11.73 5.48 -30.15
N ASP A 259 -11.13 6.58 -30.59
CA ASP A 259 -9.93 6.52 -31.45
C ASP A 259 -8.59 6.79 -30.71
N ASN A 260 -8.60 7.57 -29.63
CA ASN A 260 -7.39 7.83 -28.83
C ASN A 260 -7.04 6.74 -27.81
N GLY A 261 -7.93 5.76 -27.58
CA GLY A 261 -7.77 4.76 -26.53
C GLY A 261 -6.62 3.76 -26.78
N LYS A 262 -6.25 3.52 -28.04
CA LYS A 262 -5.16 2.58 -28.37
C LYS A 262 -3.81 3.08 -27.85
N TRP A 263 -3.50 4.37 -28.03
CA TRP A 263 -2.22 4.95 -27.60
C TRP A 263 -2.09 5.02 -26.08
N LEU A 264 -3.20 5.26 -25.36
CA LEU A 264 -3.21 5.24 -23.90
C LEU A 264 -2.89 3.84 -23.36
N HIS A 265 -3.45 2.77 -23.96
CA HIS A 265 -3.09 1.41 -23.59
C HIS A 265 -1.60 1.12 -23.79
N VAL A 266 -1.06 1.47 -24.96
CA VAL A 266 0.37 1.27 -25.27
C VAL A 266 1.23 2.04 -24.28
N ALA A 267 0.90 3.30 -24.01
CA ALA A 267 1.61 4.11 -23.03
C ALA A 267 1.61 3.48 -21.63
N ALA A 268 0.46 3.01 -21.12
CA ALA A 268 0.39 2.37 -19.81
C ALA A 268 1.22 1.08 -19.73
N ILE A 269 1.19 0.26 -20.78
CA ILE A 269 1.99 -0.97 -20.86
C ILE A 269 3.48 -0.62 -20.88
N VAL A 270 3.88 0.37 -21.69
CA VAL A 270 5.26 0.82 -21.82
C VAL A 270 5.79 1.38 -20.50
N ILE A 271 5.00 2.21 -19.80
CA ILE A 271 5.33 2.75 -18.48
C ILE A 271 5.48 1.61 -17.47
N PHE A 272 4.55 0.65 -17.45
CA PHE A 272 4.61 -0.51 -16.56
C PHE A 272 5.83 -1.40 -16.85
N ILE A 273 6.19 -1.62 -18.11
CA ILE A 273 7.42 -2.32 -18.50
C ILE A 273 8.65 -1.58 -17.99
N TRP A 274 8.66 -0.24 -18.10
CA TRP A 274 9.76 0.56 -17.54
C TRP A 274 9.89 0.39 -16.03
N GLU A 275 8.77 0.40 -15.30
CA GLU A 275 8.74 0.14 -13.85
C GLU A 275 9.29 -1.26 -13.51
N VAL A 276 8.86 -2.28 -14.26
CA VAL A 276 9.38 -3.65 -14.16
C VAL A 276 10.90 -3.68 -14.38
N MET A 277 11.39 -3.07 -15.47
CA MET A 277 12.82 -3.04 -15.78
C MET A 277 13.63 -2.33 -14.69
N LEU A 278 13.18 -1.18 -14.21
CA LEU A 278 13.84 -0.44 -13.14
C LEU A 278 14.01 -1.27 -11.86
N SER A 279 12.99 -2.04 -11.49
CA SER A 279 13.06 -2.92 -10.31
C SER A 279 13.96 -4.15 -10.46
N LEU A 280 14.27 -4.56 -11.70
CA LEU A 280 15.07 -5.75 -12.01
C LEU A 280 16.53 -5.45 -12.33
N ILE A 281 16.95 -4.18 -12.30
CA ILE A 281 18.34 -3.81 -12.45
C ILE A 281 19.16 -4.43 -11.29
N TRP A 282 20.19 -5.18 -11.66
CA TRP A 282 21.00 -6.00 -10.76
C TRP A 282 21.97 -5.21 -9.86
N PHE A 283 22.18 -3.91 -10.12
CA PHE A 283 22.96 -3.02 -9.27
C PHE A 283 22.06 -1.98 -8.60
N ALA A 284 22.43 -1.54 -7.40
CA ALA A 284 21.66 -0.54 -6.65
C ALA A 284 21.66 0.81 -7.36
N LEU A 285 20.48 1.34 -7.66
CA LEU A 285 20.31 2.68 -8.19
C LEU A 285 20.24 3.72 -7.08
N PRO A 286 20.53 5.01 -7.36
CA PRO A 286 20.35 6.09 -6.40
C PRO A 286 18.89 6.15 -5.91
N SER A 287 18.71 5.92 -4.61
CA SER A 287 17.38 5.66 -4.03
C SER A 287 16.40 6.81 -4.20
N HIS A 288 16.87 8.06 -4.12
CA HIS A 288 16.05 9.27 -4.31
C HIS A 288 15.49 9.37 -5.74
N ILE A 289 16.30 9.07 -6.76
CA ILE A 289 15.86 9.08 -8.18
C ILE A 289 14.87 7.96 -8.41
N LEU A 290 15.22 6.75 -7.96
CA LEU A 290 14.41 5.58 -8.21
C LEU A 290 13.03 5.68 -7.54
N ARG A 291 12.96 6.15 -6.29
CA ARG A 291 11.69 6.39 -5.59
C ARG A 291 10.81 7.41 -6.32
N LEU A 292 11.41 8.50 -6.79
CA LEU A 292 10.70 9.53 -7.54
C LEU A 292 10.15 8.97 -8.85
N ALA A 293 10.99 8.26 -9.61
CA ALA A 293 10.61 7.62 -10.86
C ALA A 293 9.45 6.63 -10.64
N THR A 294 9.59 5.67 -9.72
CA THR A 294 8.53 4.69 -9.42
C THR A 294 7.23 5.38 -9.03
N THR A 295 7.29 6.37 -8.13
CA THR A 295 6.09 7.08 -7.68
C THR A 295 5.34 7.74 -8.84
N VAL A 296 6.06 8.43 -9.74
CA VAL A 296 5.47 9.11 -10.91
C VAL A 296 4.96 8.08 -11.93
N LEU A 297 5.73 7.04 -12.22
CA LEU A 297 5.36 5.99 -13.18
C LEU A 297 4.12 5.23 -12.70
N THR A 298 4.09 4.76 -11.45
CA THR A 298 2.92 4.11 -10.87
C THR A 298 1.70 5.04 -10.90
N GLY A 299 1.87 6.33 -10.57
CA GLY A 299 0.82 7.34 -10.64
C GLY A 299 0.24 7.49 -12.05
N ALA A 300 1.11 7.51 -13.07
CA ALA A 300 0.73 7.58 -14.47
C ALA A 300 -0.03 6.33 -14.92
N VAL A 301 0.43 5.12 -14.57
CA VAL A 301 -0.28 3.86 -14.91
C VAL A 301 -1.66 3.83 -14.28
N VAL A 302 -1.78 4.18 -13.00
CA VAL A 302 -3.06 4.21 -12.27
C VAL A 302 -4.01 5.26 -12.85
N TYR A 303 -3.49 6.43 -13.25
CA TYR A 303 -4.25 7.47 -13.94
C TYR A 303 -4.77 6.97 -15.30
N ILE A 304 -3.90 6.43 -16.16
CA ILE A 304 -4.31 5.92 -17.48
C ILE A 304 -5.35 4.80 -17.32
N GLY A 305 -5.13 3.87 -16.38
CA GLY A 305 -6.09 2.80 -16.08
C GLY A 305 -7.44 3.30 -15.53
N SER A 306 -7.49 4.53 -15.00
CA SER A 306 -8.76 5.16 -14.62
C SER A 306 -9.52 5.73 -15.82
N LEU A 307 -8.82 6.15 -16.87
CA LEU A 307 -9.43 6.64 -18.11
C LEU A 307 -9.99 5.49 -18.96
N GLN A 308 -9.31 4.34 -18.97
CA GLN A 308 -9.72 3.18 -19.77
C GLN A 308 -9.25 1.88 -19.11
N GLN A 309 -10.08 0.83 -19.15
CA GLN A 309 -9.66 -0.49 -18.69
C GLN A 309 -8.54 -1.03 -19.57
N ILE A 310 -7.41 -1.40 -18.95
CA ILE A 310 -6.25 -1.96 -19.66
C ILE A 310 -6.37 -3.49 -19.65
N PRO A 311 -6.79 -4.15 -20.75
CA PRO A 311 -7.15 -5.57 -20.73
C PRO A 311 -5.93 -6.47 -20.46
N LEU A 312 -4.75 -6.04 -20.89
CA LEU A 312 -3.48 -6.77 -20.69
C LEU A 312 -3.05 -6.79 -19.21
N LEU A 313 -3.50 -5.80 -18.42
CA LEU A 313 -3.34 -5.78 -16.96
C LEU A 313 -4.58 -6.38 -16.25
N GLY A 314 -5.40 -7.14 -16.98
CA GLY A 314 -6.73 -7.61 -16.55
C GLY A 314 -6.84 -9.11 -16.23
N GLY A 315 -5.78 -9.89 -16.30
CA GLY A 315 -5.85 -11.32 -16.01
C GLY A 315 -4.48 -11.96 -15.77
N GLY A 316 -4.44 -13.03 -14.98
CA GLY A 316 -3.24 -13.84 -14.76
C GLY A 316 -2.67 -13.80 -13.35
N ALA A 317 -1.50 -14.41 -13.18
CA ALA A 317 -0.83 -14.63 -11.90
C ALA A 317 -0.57 -13.34 -11.11
N LEU A 318 -0.19 -12.24 -11.78
CA LEU A 318 0.04 -10.96 -11.12
C LEU A 318 -1.24 -10.37 -10.50
N ALA A 319 -2.39 -10.50 -11.16
CA ALA A 319 -3.65 -10.02 -10.57
C ALA A 319 -4.01 -10.83 -9.30
N TYR A 320 -3.77 -12.15 -9.32
CA TYR A 320 -3.94 -13.00 -8.14
C TYR A 320 -2.98 -12.60 -7.01
N LEU A 321 -1.70 -12.41 -7.31
CA LEU A 321 -0.71 -11.91 -6.35
C LEU A 321 -1.13 -10.55 -5.78
N GLY A 322 -1.71 -9.67 -6.60
CA GLY A 322 -2.29 -8.41 -6.16
C GLY A 322 -3.43 -8.58 -5.16
N ASP A 323 -4.31 -9.55 -5.39
CA ASP A 323 -5.43 -9.85 -4.51
C ASP A 323 -4.97 -10.31 -3.12
N ILE A 324 -3.92 -11.13 -3.06
CA ILE A 324 -3.34 -11.63 -1.81
C ILE A 324 -2.15 -10.80 -1.29
N SER A 325 -1.77 -9.72 -1.99
CA SER A 325 -0.54 -8.97 -1.71
C SER A 325 -0.41 -8.49 -0.27
N TYR A 326 -1.52 -8.16 0.38
CA TYR A 326 -1.53 -7.75 1.78
C TYR A 326 -1.12 -8.90 2.71
N ALA A 327 -1.67 -10.10 2.51
CA ALA A 327 -1.30 -11.27 3.29
C ALA A 327 0.17 -11.67 3.01
N LEU A 328 0.57 -11.68 1.74
CA LEU A 328 1.97 -11.92 1.37
C LEU A 328 2.92 -10.92 2.04
N TYR A 329 2.57 -9.64 2.07
CA TYR A 329 3.37 -8.60 2.72
C TYR A 329 3.53 -8.86 4.23
N LEU A 330 2.50 -9.30 4.93
CA LEU A 330 2.60 -9.60 6.36
C LEU A 330 3.44 -10.84 6.68
N PHE A 331 3.34 -11.89 5.86
CA PHE A 331 3.96 -13.17 6.18
C PHE A 331 5.36 -13.37 5.58
N HIS A 332 5.72 -12.68 4.49
CA HIS A 332 6.99 -12.96 3.79
C HIS A 332 8.23 -12.75 4.68
N TRP A 333 8.25 -11.71 5.51
CA TRP A 333 9.42 -11.39 6.32
C TRP A 333 9.61 -12.34 7.50
N PRO A 334 8.60 -12.64 8.34
CA PRO A 334 8.74 -13.68 9.36
C PRO A 334 9.17 -15.03 8.79
N VAL A 335 8.63 -15.42 7.62
CA VAL A 335 9.04 -16.65 6.93
C VAL A 335 10.51 -16.57 6.52
N TYR A 336 10.95 -15.46 5.93
CA TYR A 336 12.35 -15.24 5.58
C TYR A 336 13.28 -15.37 6.78
N VAL A 337 12.97 -14.68 7.88
CA VAL A 337 13.76 -14.72 9.13
C VAL A 337 13.86 -16.14 9.69
N ILE A 338 12.78 -16.91 9.67
CA ILE A 338 12.78 -18.29 10.19
C ILE A 338 13.59 -19.23 9.27
N VAL A 339 13.52 -19.05 7.95
CA VAL A 339 14.17 -19.94 6.97
C VAL A 339 15.65 -19.61 6.76
N LYS A 340 16.06 -18.33 6.85
CA LYS A 340 17.43 -17.88 6.55
C LYS A 340 18.52 -18.60 7.39
N PRO A 341 18.39 -18.77 8.73
CA PRO A 341 19.38 -19.48 9.51
C PRO A 341 19.55 -20.95 9.08
N HIS A 342 18.45 -21.62 8.74
CA HIS A 342 18.45 -23.04 8.36
C HIS A 342 19.01 -23.29 6.94
N SER A 343 19.00 -22.28 6.07
CA SER A 343 19.45 -22.40 4.68
C SER A 343 20.92 -22.07 4.48
N LEU A 344 21.56 -21.40 5.44
CA LEU A 344 23.02 -21.15 5.44
C LEU A 344 23.82 -22.30 6.05
N GLU A 345 23.19 -23.20 6.82
CA GLU A 345 23.84 -24.40 7.38
C GLU A 345 23.77 -25.63 6.46
N GLN A 346 23.00 -25.59 5.37
CA GLN A 346 22.96 -26.69 4.40
C GLN A 346 23.01 -26.17 2.95
N PRO A 347 24.10 -26.43 2.20
CA PRO A 347 24.11 -26.14 0.77
C PRO A 347 23.01 -26.94 0.08
N LEU A 348 22.25 -26.27 -0.79
CA LEU A 348 21.15 -26.80 -1.61
C LEU A 348 21.53 -28.13 -2.26
N GLY A 349 21.21 -29.23 -1.60
CA GLY A 349 21.63 -30.55 -2.03
C GLY A 349 21.04 -31.69 -1.22
N THR A 350 19.88 -31.53 -0.57
CA THR A 350 19.04 -32.66 -0.15
C THR A 350 17.67 -32.16 0.30
N PHE A 351 16.64 -32.41 -0.51
CA PHE A 351 15.26 -32.37 -0.04
C PHE A 351 15.06 -33.54 0.93
N HIS A 352 15.29 -33.32 2.23
CA HIS A 352 14.75 -34.20 3.25
C HIS A 352 13.55 -33.56 3.93
N THR A 353 12.42 -34.21 3.69
CA THR A 353 11.10 -33.98 4.25
C THR A 353 11.14 -33.58 5.72
N VAL A 354 10.50 -32.45 6.01
CA VAL A 354 10.12 -31.94 7.32
C VAL A 354 9.65 -33.08 8.23
N LYS A 355 10.43 -33.40 9.27
CA LYS A 355 9.94 -34.11 10.46
C LYS A 355 9.69 -33.11 11.57
N LEU A 356 8.56 -32.40 11.46
CA LEU A 356 7.91 -31.74 12.59
C LEU A 356 7.33 -32.82 13.50
N PHE A 357 8.04 -33.29 14.53
CA PHE A 357 7.49 -33.83 15.78
C PHE A 357 8.63 -34.06 16.79
N PRO A 358 8.53 -33.57 18.04
CA PRO A 358 9.58 -33.78 19.03
C PRO A 358 9.47 -35.20 19.59
N ARG A 359 10.46 -36.05 19.32
CA ARG A 359 10.65 -37.28 20.10
C ARG A 359 11.19 -36.89 21.47
N MET A 360 10.31 -36.92 22.47
CA MET A 360 10.65 -37.11 23.88
C MET A 360 11.73 -38.18 24.01
N LYS A 361 12.95 -37.79 24.40
CA LYS A 361 13.94 -38.72 24.93
C LYS A 361 13.82 -38.72 26.45
N ILE A 362 13.16 -39.76 26.92
CA ILE A 362 13.18 -40.24 28.30
C ILE A 362 14.65 -40.45 28.70
N LEU A 363 15.06 -39.78 29.78
CA LEU A 363 16.35 -40.02 30.44
C LEU A 363 16.34 -41.41 31.06
N SER A 364 17.21 -42.28 30.55
CA SER A 364 17.54 -43.57 31.15
C SER A 364 19.06 -43.72 31.20
N LYS A 365 19.58 -43.65 32.43
CA LYS A 365 20.67 -44.45 33.00
C LYS A 365 22.14 -44.23 32.58
N TYR A 366 22.92 -43.95 33.63
CA TYR A 366 24.32 -44.32 33.96
C TYR A 366 25.48 -43.77 33.10
N HIS A 367 26.24 -42.83 33.66
CA HIS A 367 27.44 -43.17 34.45
C HIS A 367 27.72 -42.10 35.52
#